data_AF-A0AA35R0J9-F1
#
_entry.id   AF-A0AA35R0J9-F1
#
_cell.length_a   1.000
_cell.length_b   1.000
_cell.length_c   1.000
_cell.angle_alpha   90.00
_cell.angle_beta   90.00
_cell.angle_gamma   90.00
#
_symmetry.space_group_name_H-M   'P 1'
#
loop_
_entity.id
_entity.type
_entity.pdbx_description
1 polymer ?
#
loop_
_entity_poly.entity_id
_entity_poly.type
_entity_poly.pdbx_seq_one_letter_code
_entity_poly.pdbx_strand_id
1 'polypeptide(L)'
;MSDWKARGQKRASSSQSTAVAGKRKRSRTMMSSEEDEEEWSDGDKELMMSQVQSQDMDEVGQEKPVFTGRKVAEAGVIDRIQLNDFMCHRKLDVALSPNTNFILGRNGSGKSAIMTAIMVALGGKATTTHRASSLKNFIRTGAKSAEVIITMRNRGLDSYKPDDYGDSVTVHRTIKTDGTTSYKIKATNGSTVSTKKEDLVHILDHWNIQVDNPVSLLDQDTSRHFLHSNNPAHKYKLFVKATRLEQIQNDYERAQEDQALMKKSIERNEVVRQLSEDLKKEAKLLEERLHLFDRLKEMEDKVRKLEMELQWVMVMELEKNIGPLEEHLAKERSRLPRNQHGITKAETGGEGGGEEEGGERRERGEVEQRRMKSAIEDQSREKTALQQKMEDLITLSQQDTAGERARRQRMVEEGERELGDLRRELEEMSTLRTDLERALRDNVDRRRQLDGQRGQLSRELREGEGKVQMLQSSRANTLLAYGEWMPGIVRAVNAAQSRFRKPPKGPIGVMFKLRDYRWSTAIEAILGKNLSAFVVDNTYDKKTLEAI
;
A
#
# COMPACT_ATOMS: atom_id res chain seq x y z
N MET A 1 -11.12 -3.42 68.04
CA MET A 1 -10.49 -2.09 68.06
C MET A 1 -10.97 -1.36 66.82
N SER A 2 -12.12 -0.66 66.95
CA SER A 2 -12.23 0.79 67.17
C SER A 2 -12.41 1.49 65.81
N ASP A 3 -13.67 1.72 65.43
CA ASP A 3 -14.30 3.06 65.29
C ASP A 3 -14.04 3.71 63.91
N TRP A 4 -14.81 4.64 63.37
CA TRP A 4 -16.25 4.96 63.27
C TRP A 4 -16.26 6.21 62.35
N LYS A 5 -17.18 6.25 61.35
CA LYS A 5 -17.84 7.47 60.81
C LYS A 5 -17.00 8.30 59.80
N ALA A 6 -17.54 8.90 58.74
CA ALA A 6 -18.92 9.27 58.45
C ALA A 6 -19.16 9.61 56.96
N ARG A 7 -20.46 9.60 56.59
CA ARG A 7 -21.16 10.29 55.47
C ARG A 7 -20.88 9.75 54.05
N GLY A 8 -21.85 9.30 53.25
CA GLY A 8 -23.32 9.48 53.19
C GLY A 8 -23.66 9.78 51.72
N GLN A 9 -24.05 8.78 50.89
CA GLN A 9 -25.44 8.39 50.53
C GLN A 9 -26.22 9.51 49.78
N LYS A 10 -27.07 9.29 48.77
CA LYS A 10 -27.63 8.13 48.06
C LYS A 10 -28.51 8.70 46.92
N ARG A 11 -28.81 7.91 45.89
CA ARG A 11 -30.07 8.00 45.11
C ARG A 11 -30.57 6.57 44.83
N ALA A 12 -31.87 6.34 45.04
CA ALA A 12 -32.59 5.10 44.75
C ALA A 12 -34.10 5.36 44.52
N SER A 13 -34.75 4.37 43.85
CA SER A 13 -36.21 4.05 43.68
C SER A 13 -37.08 5.00 42.83
N SER A 14 -37.81 4.57 41.78
CA SER A 14 -38.97 3.63 41.64
C SER A 14 -40.25 4.17 42.31
N SER A 15 -41.52 4.02 41.89
CA SER A 15 -42.25 3.29 40.83
C SER A 15 -43.78 3.63 40.93
N GLN A 16 -44.52 3.54 39.81
CA GLN A 16 -45.92 3.06 39.59
C GLN A 16 -47.24 3.76 40.09
N SER A 17 -48.22 3.72 39.14
CA SER A 17 -49.71 3.63 39.25
C SER A 17 -50.49 4.95 39.53
N THR A 18 -51.70 5.27 39.03
CA THR A 18 -52.93 4.55 38.61
C THR A 18 -53.83 5.44 37.71
N ALA A 19 -54.88 4.87 37.11
CA ALA A 19 -55.78 5.40 36.08
C ALA A 19 -56.94 6.33 36.54
N VAL A 20 -57.57 7.03 35.56
CA VAL A 20 -59.04 7.05 35.22
C VAL A 20 -59.57 8.43 34.74
N ALA A 21 -60.15 8.40 33.52
CA ALA A 21 -61.26 9.16 32.89
C ALA A 21 -61.43 10.70 33.01
N GLY A 22 -61.63 11.34 31.85
CA GLY A 22 -62.35 12.62 31.74
C GLY A 22 -62.22 13.31 30.37
N LYS A 23 -63.27 13.29 29.55
CA LYS A 23 -63.43 14.01 28.27
C LYS A 23 -63.09 15.49 28.38
N ARG A 24 -62.41 16.08 27.36
CA ARG A 24 -62.75 17.43 26.85
C ARG A 24 -62.05 17.81 25.52
N LYS A 25 -62.85 18.47 24.66
CA LYS A 25 -62.54 19.07 23.35
C LYS A 25 -62.08 20.54 23.51
N ARG A 26 -61.15 20.96 22.63
CA ARG A 26 -60.94 22.29 21.99
C ARG A 26 -60.89 23.60 22.82
N SER A 27 -59.78 24.35 22.68
CA SER A 27 -59.62 25.75 22.18
C SER A 27 -58.19 26.20 22.60
N ARG A 28 -57.28 26.79 21.81
CA ARG A 28 -57.25 27.98 20.93
C ARG A 28 -57.46 29.30 21.70
N THR A 29 -56.37 29.96 22.12
CA THR A 29 -56.13 31.42 22.27
C THR A 29 -54.64 31.63 22.58
N MET A 30 -53.84 32.08 21.59
CA MET A 30 -53.10 33.35 21.50
C MET A 30 -52.11 33.68 22.65
N MET A 31 -50.82 33.70 22.30
CA MET A 31 -49.85 34.69 22.79
C MET A 31 -49.12 35.25 21.56
N SER A 32 -49.19 36.57 21.43
CA SER A 32 -48.61 37.42 20.39
C SER A 32 -47.09 37.54 20.56
N SER A 33 -46.37 37.41 19.46
CA SER A 33 -45.02 37.98 19.30
C SER A 33 -45.11 38.91 18.10
N GLU A 34 -44.96 40.20 18.36
CA GLU A 34 -45.04 41.30 17.40
C GLU A 34 -43.96 41.14 16.32
N GLU A 35 -44.38 41.22 15.06
CA GLU A 35 -43.55 41.31 13.86
C GLU A 35 -43.41 42.80 13.54
N ASP A 36 -42.18 43.32 13.56
CA ASP A 36 -41.89 44.66 13.04
C ASP A 36 -41.76 44.59 11.51
N GLU A 37 -42.86 44.85 10.81
CA GLU A 37 -42.89 45.14 9.37
C GLU A 37 -42.50 46.61 9.15
N GLU A 38 -41.27 46.86 8.69
CA GLU A 38 -40.90 48.18 8.14
C GLU A 38 -41.55 48.38 6.77
N GLU A 39 -42.65 49.13 6.74
CA GLU A 39 -43.33 49.63 5.55
C GLU A 39 -42.46 50.68 4.83
N TRP A 40 -41.92 50.33 3.65
CA TRP A 40 -41.23 51.29 2.78
C TRP A 40 -42.25 52.11 1.99
N SER A 41 -42.19 53.43 2.14
CA SER A 41 -43.02 54.41 1.42
C SER A 41 -42.76 54.37 -0.10
N ASP A 42 -43.79 54.55 -0.91
CA ASP A 42 -43.69 54.61 -2.38
C ASP A 42 -42.75 55.72 -2.90
N GLY A 43 -42.45 56.74 -2.07
CA GLY A 43 -41.45 57.77 -2.38
C GLY A 43 -40.00 57.26 -2.41
N ASP A 44 -39.68 56.21 -1.65
CA ASP A 44 -38.31 55.68 -1.57
C ASP A 44 -37.94 54.82 -2.78
N LYS A 45 -38.94 54.24 -3.46
CA LYS A 45 -38.76 53.52 -4.73
C LYS A 45 -38.50 54.47 -5.90
N GLU A 46 -39.10 55.66 -5.88
CA GLU A 46 -38.95 56.67 -6.94
C GLU A 46 -37.58 57.37 -6.88
N LEU A 47 -37.00 57.52 -5.69
CA LEU A 47 -35.64 58.05 -5.51
C LEU A 47 -34.55 57.07 -5.98
N MET A 48 -34.77 55.75 -5.80
CA MET A 48 -33.86 54.73 -6.32
C MET A 48 -33.99 54.54 -7.84
N MET A 49 -35.20 54.68 -8.40
CA MET A 49 -35.40 54.61 -9.85
C MET A 49 -34.89 55.85 -10.60
N SER A 50 -34.90 57.03 -9.97
CA SER A 50 -34.35 58.27 -10.55
C SER A 50 -32.81 58.34 -10.46
N GLN A 51 -32.17 57.74 -9.45
CA GLN A 51 -30.70 57.66 -9.37
C GLN A 51 -30.07 56.64 -10.34
N VAL A 52 -30.85 55.78 -10.98
CA VAL A 52 -30.36 54.87 -12.05
C VAL A 52 -30.50 55.50 -13.45
N GLN A 53 -31.14 56.67 -13.56
CA GLN A 53 -31.31 57.40 -14.82
C GLN A 53 -30.62 58.76 -14.78
N SER A 54 -29.28 58.79 -14.81
CA SER A 54 -28.47 59.90 -15.37
C SER A 54 -26.98 59.75 -15.04
N GLN A 55 -26.31 58.75 -15.60
CA GLN A 55 -24.86 58.82 -15.80
C GLN A 55 -24.51 58.28 -17.20
N ASP A 56 -24.32 59.24 -18.11
CA ASP A 56 -23.44 59.24 -19.28
C ASP A 56 -23.50 58.03 -20.24
N MET A 57 -24.45 58.13 -21.16
CA MET A 57 -24.39 57.47 -22.48
C MET A 57 -23.56 58.33 -23.43
N ASP A 58 -22.25 58.10 -23.48
CA ASP A 58 -21.41 58.54 -24.60
C ASP A 58 -20.79 57.33 -25.32
N GLU A 59 -21.19 57.17 -26.59
CA GLU A 59 -20.57 56.41 -27.69
C GLU A 59 -20.04 55.00 -27.41
N VAL A 60 -20.93 53.99 -27.43
CA VAL A 60 -20.55 52.62 -27.82
C VAL A 60 -21.04 52.37 -29.24
N GLY A 61 -20.09 52.31 -30.18
CA GLY A 61 -20.34 52.03 -31.59
C GLY A 61 -21.18 50.78 -31.79
N GLN A 62 -22.15 50.87 -32.70
CA GLN A 62 -22.95 49.74 -33.17
C GLN A 62 -22.06 48.71 -33.90
N GLU A 63 -21.43 47.81 -33.18
CA GLU A 63 -21.00 46.54 -33.77
C GLU A 63 -22.17 45.57 -33.75
N LYS A 64 -22.83 45.43 -34.91
CA LYS A 64 -23.75 44.33 -35.16
C LYS A 64 -22.98 43.02 -34.94
N PRO A 65 -23.45 42.08 -34.08
CA PRO A 65 -22.73 40.84 -33.86
C PRO A 65 -22.68 40.06 -35.18
N VAL A 66 -21.49 39.95 -35.74
CA VAL A 66 -21.22 39.09 -36.89
C VAL A 66 -21.32 37.65 -36.38
N PHE A 67 -22.44 37.00 -36.69
CA PHE A 67 -22.66 35.59 -36.38
C PHE A 67 -21.77 34.74 -37.32
N THR A 68 -20.48 34.65 -37.03
CA THR A 68 -19.57 33.74 -37.74
C THR A 68 -20.02 32.30 -37.48
N GLY A 69 -20.35 31.57 -38.54
CA GLY A 69 -21.04 30.27 -38.49
C GLY A 69 -20.51 29.32 -37.42
N ARG A 70 -21.39 28.90 -36.51
CA ARG A 70 -21.12 27.88 -35.48
C ARG A 70 -20.50 26.64 -36.13
N LYS A 71 -19.24 26.33 -35.80
CA LYS A 71 -18.70 24.98 -36.00
C LYS A 71 -19.56 24.02 -35.18
N VAL A 72 -20.02 22.97 -35.83
CA VAL A 72 -20.79 21.89 -35.23
C VAL A 72 -19.91 21.17 -34.19
N ALA A 73 -20.44 20.89 -33.01
CA ALA A 73 -19.72 20.10 -32.02
C ALA A 73 -19.44 18.68 -32.57
N GLU A 74 -18.18 18.25 -32.53
CA GLU A 74 -17.72 17.00 -33.14
C GLU A 74 -17.76 15.81 -32.16
N ALA A 75 -17.80 16.07 -30.85
CA ALA A 75 -17.93 15.08 -29.79
C ALA A 75 -19.12 15.37 -28.87
N GLY A 76 -19.67 14.33 -28.23
CA GLY A 76 -20.77 14.46 -27.27
C GLY A 76 -22.15 14.79 -27.85
N VAL A 77 -22.26 14.87 -29.18
CA VAL A 77 -23.54 15.13 -29.88
C VAL A 77 -24.25 13.82 -30.17
N ILE A 78 -25.55 13.75 -29.83
CA ILE A 78 -26.39 12.58 -30.16
C ILE A 78 -26.66 12.56 -31.67
N ASP A 79 -26.21 11.50 -32.32
CA ASP A 79 -26.36 11.30 -33.77
C ASP A 79 -27.59 10.45 -34.11
N ARG A 80 -27.90 9.46 -33.27
CA ARG A 80 -29.00 8.53 -33.52
C ARG A 80 -29.61 8.00 -32.24
N ILE A 81 -30.93 7.86 -32.23
CA ILE A 81 -31.72 7.27 -31.15
C ILE A 81 -32.51 6.11 -31.71
N GLN A 82 -32.38 4.94 -31.09
CA GLN A 82 -33.20 3.77 -31.42
C GLN A 82 -33.90 3.25 -30.17
N LEU A 83 -35.20 3.02 -30.26
CA LEU A 83 -36.04 2.51 -29.17
C LEU A 83 -36.70 1.21 -29.63
N ASN A 84 -36.58 0.15 -28.84
CA ASN A 84 -37.29 -1.12 -29.05
C ASN A 84 -38.19 -1.38 -27.84
N ASP A 85 -39.48 -1.57 -28.07
CA ASP A 85 -40.50 -1.84 -27.06
C ASP A 85 -40.45 -0.90 -25.83
N PHE A 86 -40.19 0.39 -26.07
CA PHE A 86 -40.08 1.43 -25.06
C PHE A 86 -41.30 2.36 -25.06
N MET A 87 -42.05 2.38 -23.95
CA MET A 87 -43.29 3.12 -23.75
C MET A 87 -44.32 2.85 -24.87
N CYS A 88 -44.60 3.83 -25.73
CA CYS A 88 -45.53 3.69 -26.85
C CYS A 88 -44.84 3.27 -28.17
N HIS A 89 -43.51 3.20 -28.18
CA HIS A 89 -42.72 2.86 -29.37
C HIS A 89 -42.40 1.37 -29.40
N ARG A 90 -42.98 0.63 -30.36
CA ARG A 90 -42.56 -0.76 -30.63
C ARG A 90 -41.17 -0.80 -31.25
N LYS A 91 -40.94 0.05 -32.25
CA LYS A 91 -39.63 0.28 -32.86
C LYS A 91 -39.58 1.72 -33.35
N LEU A 92 -38.60 2.48 -32.88
CA LEU A 92 -38.32 3.84 -33.32
C LEU A 92 -36.84 3.92 -33.68
N ASP A 93 -36.53 4.57 -34.79
CA ASP A 93 -35.16 4.78 -35.23
C ASP A 93 -35.07 6.18 -35.86
N VAL A 94 -34.38 7.09 -35.19
CA VAL A 94 -34.31 8.51 -35.57
C VAL A 94 -32.85 8.92 -35.62
N ALA A 95 -32.40 9.35 -36.80
CA ALA A 95 -31.15 10.08 -36.96
C ALA A 95 -31.40 11.56 -36.65
N LEU A 96 -30.54 12.14 -35.82
CA LEU A 96 -30.60 13.54 -35.42
C LEU A 96 -29.59 14.36 -36.22
N SER A 97 -29.99 15.57 -36.55
CA SER A 97 -29.11 16.60 -37.07
C SER A 97 -28.17 17.10 -35.96
N PRO A 98 -26.95 17.55 -36.31
CA PRO A 98 -25.96 17.97 -35.32
C PRO A 98 -26.36 19.14 -34.40
N ASN A 99 -27.23 20.03 -34.87
CA ASN A 99 -27.48 21.32 -34.23
C ASN A 99 -28.88 21.37 -33.62
N THR A 100 -29.90 21.50 -34.45
CA THR A 100 -31.29 21.69 -34.02
C THR A 100 -32.17 20.64 -34.67
N ASN A 101 -33.03 20.03 -33.86
CA ASN A 101 -33.93 18.97 -34.27
C ASN A 101 -35.35 19.32 -33.83
N PHE A 102 -36.30 19.29 -34.78
CA PHE A 102 -37.71 19.49 -34.50
C PHE A 102 -38.45 18.16 -34.59
N ILE A 103 -38.96 17.67 -33.46
CA ILE A 103 -39.75 16.44 -33.39
C ILE A 103 -41.24 16.82 -33.30
N LEU A 104 -41.95 16.63 -34.41
CA LEU A 104 -43.37 16.96 -34.54
C LEU A 104 -44.23 15.70 -34.47
N GLY A 105 -45.48 15.84 -34.03
CA GLY A 105 -46.41 14.73 -33.94
C GLY A 105 -47.67 15.05 -33.15
N ARG A 106 -48.73 14.26 -33.34
CA ARG A 106 -50.00 14.42 -32.62
C ARG A 106 -49.83 14.26 -31.11
N ASN A 107 -50.76 14.78 -30.31
CA ASN A 107 -50.74 14.54 -28.87
C ASN A 107 -50.87 13.04 -28.59
N GLY A 108 -50.10 12.53 -27.62
CA GLY A 108 -50.03 11.09 -27.32
C GLY A 108 -49.13 10.25 -28.25
N SER A 109 -48.54 10.82 -29.31
CA SER A 109 -47.65 10.08 -30.25
C SER A 109 -46.28 9.66 -29.68
N GLY A 110 -45.99 9.97 -28.42
CA GLY A 110 -44.73 9.56 -27.80
C GLY A 110 -43.54 10.51 -27.97
N LYS A 111 -43.78 11.79 -28.32
CA LYS A 111 -42.70 12.80 -28.42
C LYS A 111 -41.89 12.92 -27.14
N SER A 112 -42.56 13.10 -25.99
CA SER A 112 -41.90 13.17 -24.68
C SER A 112 -41.22 11.85 -24.29
N ALA A 113 -41.63 10.71 -24.87
CA ALA A 113 -40.98 9.43 -24.60
C ALA A 113 -39.56 9.37 -25.17
N ILE A 114 -39.25 10.12 -26.23
CA ILE A 114 -37.88 10.22 -26.78
C ILE A 114 -36.98 10.91 -25.77
N MET A 115 -37.44 12.00 -25.16
CA MET A 115 -36.71 12.70 -24.10
C MET A 115 -36.49 11.80 -22.87
N THR A 116 -37.53 11.09 -22.43
CA THR A 116 -37.44 10.09 -21.36
C THR A 116 -36.42 9.00 -21.70
N ALA A 117 -36.39 8.54 -22.95
CA ALA A 117 -35.42 7.55 -23.39
C ALA A 117 -33.99 8.07 -23.30
N ILE A 118 -33.73 9.33 -23.68
CA ILE A 118 -32.42 9.97 -23.53
C ILE A 118 -31.99 10.00 -22.07
N MET A 119 -32.83 10.51 -21.18
CA MET A 119 -32.56 10.54 -19.74
C MET A 119 -32.21 9.16 -19.20
N VAL A 120 -33.01 8.16 -19.56
CA VAL A 120 -32.85 6.78 -19.08
C VAL A 120 -31.57 6.18 -19.68
N ALA A 121 -31.34 6.20 -20.99
CA ALA A 121 -30.13 5.57 -21.53
C ALA A 121 -28.82 6.22 -21.06
N LEU A 122 -28.81 7.53 -20.77
CA LEU A 122 -27.63 8.24 -20.29
C LEU A 122 -27.49 8.25 -18.75
N GLY A 123 -28.06 7.26 -18.05
CA GLY A 123 -27.77 7.05 -16.63
C GLY A 123 -28.72 7.71 -15.62
N GLY A 124 -29.72 8.45 -16.09
CA GLY A 124 -30.75 9.07 -15.25
C GLY A 124 -31.60 8.06 -14.49
N LYS A 125 -32.09 8.48 -13.31
CA LYS A 125 -33.02 7.70 -12.47
C LYS A 125 -34.43 7.79 -13.04
N ALA A 126 -35.22 6.71 -12.90
CA ALA A 126 -36.62 6.70 -13.36
C ALA A 126 -37.45 7.84 -12.73
N THR A 127 -37.21 8.13 -11.45
CA THR A 127 -37.88 9.20 -10.71
C THR A 127 -37.54 10.60 -11.24
N THR A 128 -36.33 10.80 -11.78
CA THR A 128 -35.92 12.09 -12.37
C THR A 128 -36.75 12.43 -13.61
N THR A 129 -37.29 11.44 -14.32
CA THR A 129 -38.04 11.70 -15.55
C THR A 129 -39.49 12.12 -15.29
N HIS A 130 -39.96 12.15 -14.04
CA HIS A 130 -41.34 12.46 -13.65
C HIS A 130 -42.45 11.61 -14.31
N ARG A 131 -42.09 10.53 -15.03
CA ARG A 131 -43.03 9.68 -15.79
C ARG A 131 -43.27 8.32 -15.14
N ALA A 132 -42.31 7.80 -14.39
CA ALA A 132 -42.45 6.52 -13.71
C ALA A 132 -41.59 6.46 -12.44
N SER A 133 -42.03 5.68 -11.46
CA SER A 133 -41.26 5.38 -10.25
C SER A 133 -40.18 4.32 -10.47
N SER A 134 -40.35 3.45 -11.47
CA SER A 134 -39.44 2.34 -11.78
C SER A 134 -39.22 2.20 -13.28
N LEU A 135 -38.02 1.73 -13.65
CA LEU A 135 -37.62 1.53 -15.05
C LEU A 135 -38.50 0.50 -15.78
N LYS A 136 -39.04 -0.48 -15.04
CA LYS A 136 -39.95 -1.51 -15.58
C LYS A 136 -41.18 -0.89 -16.25
N ASN A 137 -41.64 0.25 -15.74
CA ASN A 137 -42.84 0.92 -16.24
C ASN A 137 -42.59 1.65 -17.57
N PHE A 138 -41.34 1.70 -18.05
CA PHE A 138 -41.03 2.18 -19.40
C PHE A 138 -41.09 1.07 -20.45
N ILE A 139 -41.31 -0.20 -20.06
CA ILE A 139 -41.48 -1.29 -21.03
C ILE A 139 -42.88 -1.18 -21.63
N ARG A 140 -42.97 -1.27 -22.97
CA ARG A 140 -44.26 -1.26 -23.67
C ARG A 140 -45.15 -2.39 -23.16
N THR A 141 -46.43 -2.09 -22.93
CA THR A 141 -47.41 -3.08 -22.47
C THR A 141 -47.42 -4.31 -23.38
N GLY A 142 -47.27 -5.50 -22.77
CA GLY A 142 -47.20 -6.79 -23.46
C GLY A 142 -45.80 -7.20 -23.96
N ALA A 143 -44.77 -6.38 -23.78
CA ALA A 143 -43.38 -6.75 -24.10
C ALA A 143 -42.64 -7.30 -22.86
N LYS A 144 -41.62 -8.14 -23.11
CA LYS A 144 -40.78 -8.75 -22.05
C LYS A 144 -39.58 -7.88 -21.66
N SER A 145 -39.15 -7.00 -22.56
CA SER A 145 -38.00 -6.12 -22.37
C SER A 145 -38.14 -4.89 -23.25
N ALA A 146 -37.47 -3.81 -22.85
CA ALA A 146 -37.27 -2.61 -23.65
C ALA A 146 -35.78 -2.36 -23.84
N GLU A 147 -35.42 -1.79 -24.99
CA GLU A 147 -34.05 -1.38 -25.29
C GLU A 147 -34.02 0.06 -25.75
N VAL A 148 -33.05 0.80 -25.24
CA VAL A 148 -32.77 2.18 -25.66
C VAL A 148 -31.32 2.24 -26.09
N ILE A 149 -31.09 2.69 -27.32
CA ILE A 149 -29.78 2.75 -27.95
C ILE A 149 -29.54 4.19 -28.37
N ILE A 150 -28.46 4.78 -27.87
CA ILE A 150 -28.08 6.16 -28.18
C ILE A 150 -26.67 6.14 -28.74
N THR A 151 -26.53 6.62 -29.97
CA THR A 151 -25.22 6.78 -30.61
C THR A 151 -24.82 8.24 -30.50
N MET A 152 -23.66 8.50 -29.90
CA MET A 152 -23.07 9.81 -29.76
C MET A 152 -21.79 9.90 -30.56
N ARG A 153 -21.50 11.07 -31.12
CA ARG A 153 -20.27 11.30 -31.86
C ARG A 153 -19.07 11.40 -30.92
N ASN A 154 -17.96 10.86 -31.38
CA ASN A 154 -16.70 10.83 -30.66
C ASN A 154 -15.56 11.25 -31.60
N ARG A 155 -15.66 12.47 -32.15
CA ARG A 155 -14.71 13.00 -33.13
C ARG A 155 -14.11 14.31 -32.65
N GLY A 156 -12.99 14.68 -33.25
CA GLY A 156 -12.32 15.94 -32.95
C GLY A 156 -11.47 15.86 -31.67
N LEU A 157 -11.09 17.03 -31.17
CA LEU A 157 -10.15 17.18 -30.06
C LEU A 157 -10.71 16.68 -28.72
N ASP A 158 -12.02 16.74 -28.55
CA ASP A 158 -12.74 16.32 -27.33
C ASP A 158 -13.26 14.87 -27.41
N SER A 159 -12.56 14.03 -28.20
CA SER A 159 -12.91 12.61 -28.31
C SER A 159 -12.49 11.85 -27.04
N TYR A 160 -13.42 11.08 -26.49
CA TYR A 160 -13.19 10.18 -25.38
C TYR A 160 -12.56 8.88 -25.88
N LYS A 161 -11.31 8.61 -25.48
CA LYS A 161 -10.56 7.37 -25.79
C LYS A 161 -10.77 6.89 -27.24
N PRO A 162 -10.35 7.67 -28.26
CA PRO A 162 -10.61 7.36 -29.66
C PRO A 162 -10.02 6.01 -30.10
N ASP A 163 -8.95 5.54 -29.47
CA ASP A 163 -8.35 4.23 -29.76
C ASP A 163 -9.27 3.05 -29.39
N ASP A 164 -10.06 3.20 -28.31
CA ASP A 164 -10.96 2.16 -27.82
C ASP A 164 -12.33 2.22 -28.50
N TYR A 165 -12.88 3.43 -28.66
CA TYR A 165 -14.27 3.63 -29.13
C TYR A 165 -14.37 4.03 -30.61
N GLY A 166 -13.32 4.59 -31.20
CA GLY A 166 -13.34 5.18 -32.54
C GLY A 166 -14.23 6.43 -32.61
N ASP A 167 -14.78 6.70 -33.79
CA ASP A 167 -15.54 7.91 -34.15
C ASP A 167 -16.90 8.09 -33.46
N SER A 168 -17.41 7.08 -32.77
CA SER A 168 -18.72 7.08 -32.12
C SER A 168 -18.76 6.15 -30.90
N VAL A 169 -19.53 6.56 -29.91
CA VAL A 169 -19.84 5.74 -28.72
C VAL A 169 -21.32 5.44 -28.74
N THR A 170 -21.66 4.15 -28.66
CA THR A 170 -23.06 3.70 -28.63
C THR A 170 -23.40 3.13 -27.27
N VAL A 171 -24.31 3.80 -26.57
CA VAL A 171 -24.83 3.36 -25.27
C VAL A 171 -26.09 2.53 -25.51
N HIS A 172 -26.01 1.23 -25.22
CA HIS A 172 -27.16 0.33 -25.19
C HIS A 172 -27.61 0.12 -23.74
N ARG A 173 -28.84 0.50 -23.42
CA ARG A 173 -29.49 0.20 -22.14
C ARG A 173 -30.62 -0.81 -22.37
N THR A 174 -30.56 -1.95 -21.71
CA THR A 174 -31.61 -2.97 -21.72
C THR A 174 -32.35 -2.98 -20.39
N ILE A 175 -33.68 -3.02 -20.44
CA ILE A 175 -34.57 -3.04 -19.29
C ILE A 175 -35.49 -4.25 -19.42
N LYS A 176 -35.53 -5.12 -18.42
CA LYS A 176 -36.37 -6.32 -18.41
C LYS A 176 -37.47 -6.23 -17.35
N THR A 177 -38.56 -6.97 -17.54
CA THR A 177 -39.71 -6.99 -16.62
C THR A 177 -39.38 -7.57 -15.24
N ASP A 178 -38.38 -8.46 -15.16
CA ASP A 178 -37.82 -9.00 -13.91
C ASP A 178 -37.15 -7.90 -13.05
N GLY A 179 -36.72 -6.79 -13.65
CA GLY A 179 -36.04 -5.67 -12.99
C GLY A 179 -34.55 -5.64 -13.25
N THR A 180 -34.04 -6.63 -13.95
CA THR A 180 -32.67 -6.66 -14.43
C THR A 180 -32.50 -5.54 -15.45
N THR A 181 -31.47 -4.72 -15.23
CA THR A 181 -31.06 -3.68 -16.18
C THR A 181 -29.58 -3.85 -16.48
N SER A 182 -29.19 -3.59 -17.73
CA SER A 182 -27.80 -3.70 -18.14
C SER A 182 -27.41 -2.58 -19.09
N TYR A 183 -26.13 -2.21 -19.02
CA TYR A 183 -25.49 -1.32 -19.97
C TYR A 183 -24.52 -2.12 -20.85
N LYS A 184 -24.44 -1.73 -22.12
CA LYS A 184 -23.35 -2.10 -23.01
C LYS A 184 -22.92 -0.84 -23.74
N ILE A 185 -21.68 -0.43 -23.53
CA ILE A 185 -21.06 0.72 -24.18
C ILE A 185 -20.21 0.16 -25.31
N LYS A 186 -20.58 0.51 -26.54
CA LYS A 186 -19.97 -0.04 -27.74
C LYS A 186 -19.17 0.99 -28.49
N ALA A 187 -18.11 0.51 -29.13
CA ALA A 187 -17.31 1.26 -30.09
C ALA A 187 -18.01 1.32 -31.46
N THR A 188 -17.44 2.13 -32.36
CA THR A 188 -17.91 2.34 -33.73
C THR A 188 -17.96 1.05 -34.55
N ASN A 189 -17.07 0.09 -34.29
CA ASN A 189 -17.04 -1.23 -34.93
C ASN A 189 -18.09 -2.21 -34.35
N GLY A 190 -18.87 -1.79 -33.35
CA GLY A 190 -19.88 -2.60 -32.68
C GLY A 190 -19.35 -3.49 -31.55
N SER A 191 -18.04 -3.48 -31.25
CA SER A 191 -17.46 -4.20 -30.12
C SER A 191 -17.95 -3.59 -28.80
N THR A 192 -18.16 -4.43 -27.78
CA THR A 192 -18.53 -3.94 -26.44
C THR A 192 -17.26 -3.66 -25.66
N VAL A 193 -17.02 -2.39 -25.32
CA VAL A 193 -15.84 -1.95 -24.57
C VAL A 193 -16.08 -2.05 -23.07
N SER A 194 -17.28 -1.67 -22.61
CA SER A 194 -17.64 -1.76 -21.19
C SER A 194 -19.12 -2.09 -20.98
N THR A 195 -19.42 -2.65 -19.81
CA THR A 195 -20.78 -2.91 -19.30
C THR A 195 -21.05 -2.18 -17.97
N LYS A 196 -20.06 -1.45 -17.44
CA LYS A 196 -20.14 -0.76 -16.16
C LYS A 196 -20.85 0.59 -16.29
N LYS A 197 -21.62 0.97 -15.27
CA LYS A 197 -22.29 2.27 -15.24
C LYS A 197 -21.28 3.38 -14.97
N GLU A 198 -20.25 3.11 -14.19
CA GLU A 198 -19.19 4.05 -13.82
C GLU A 198 -18.47 4.56 -15.07
N ASP A 199 -18.16 3.68 -16.02
CA ASP A 199 -17.53 4.06 -17.30
C ASP A 199 -18.45 4.96 -18.15
N LEU A 200 -19.77 4.74 -18.11
CA LEU A 200 -20.74 5.64 -18.74
C LEU A 200 -20.70 7.03 -18.07
N VAL A 201 -20.62 7.08 -16.74
CA VAL A 201 -20.52 8.36 -16.01
C VAL A 201 -19.25 9.11 -16.41
N HIS A 202 -18.11 8.43 -16.55
CA HIS A 202 -16.88 9.06 -17.03
C HIS A 202 -16.99 9.61 -18.46
N ILE A 203 -17.65 8.89 -19.37
CA ILE A 203 -17.91 9.38 -20.73
C ILE A 203 -18.78 10.64 -20.71
N LEU A 204 -19.85 10.63 -19.92
CA LEU A 204 -20.76 11.77 -19.79
C LEU A 204 -20.08 12.97 -19.14
N ASP A 205 -19.22 12.75 -18.14
CA ASP A 205 -18.45 13.78 -17.48
C ASP A 205 -17.43 14.43 -18.43
N HIS A 206 -16.73 13.62 -19.22
CA HIS A 206 -15.80 14.10 -20.25
C HIS A 206 -16.48 15.00 -21.29
N TRP A 207 -17.67 14.64 -21.74
CA TRP A 207 -18.46 15.46 -22.67
C TRP A 207 -19.35 16.50 -21.99
N ASN A 208 -19.25 16.61 -20.67
CA ASN A 208 -20.01 17.54 -19.87
C ASN A 208 -21.54 17.41 -20.03
N ILE A 209 -22.03 16.20 -20.31
CA ILE A 209 -23.44 15.88 -20.52
C ILE A 209 -24.11 15.64 -19.16
N GLN A 210 -25.06 16.49 -18.81
CA GLN A 210 -25.75 16.42 -17.53
C GLN A 210 -27.22 16.03 -17.68
N VAL A 211 -27.52 14.77 -17.37
CA VAL A 211 -28.90 14.26 -17.42
C VAL A 211 -29.76 14.71 -16.25
N ASP A 212 -29.15 15.02 -15.10
CA ASP A 212 -29.86 15.40 -13.88
C ASP A 212 -29.93 16.94 -13.68
N ASN A 213 -29.35 17.73 -14.60
CA ASN A 213 -29.40 19.19 -14.56
C ASN A 213 -30.65 19.71 -15.31
N PRO A 214 -31.61 20.35 -14.61
CA PRO A 214 -32.85 20.85 -15.22
C PRO A 214 -32.64 21.97 -16.25
N VAL A 215 -31.46 22.61 -16.28
CA VAL A 215 -31.12 23.61 -17.31
C VAL A 215 -30.62 22.97 -18.60
N SER A 216 -29.95 21.82 -18.51
CA SER A 216 -29.54 21.04 -19.68
C SER A 216 -30.71 20.24 -20.26
N LEU A 217 -31.60 19.77 -19.39
CA LEU A 217 -32.73 18.94 -19.75
C LEU A 217 -34.01 19.47 -19.13
N LEU A 218 -34.82 20.14 -19.95
CA LEU A 218 -36.04 20.80 -19.51
C LEU A 218 -37.27 20.00 -19.95
N ASP A 219 -37.81 19.16 -19.07
CA ASP A 219 -39.03 18.41 -19.37
C ASP A 219 -40.31 19.24 -19.16
N GLN A 220 -41.43 18.70 -19.63
CA GLN A 220 -42.73 19.38 -19.59
C GLN A 220 -43.18 19.72 -18.16
N ASP A 221 -42.91 18.84 -17.19
CA ASP A 221 -43.40 19.00 -15.82
C ASP A 221 -42.47 19.92 -15.02
N THR A 222 -41.16 19.82 -15.19
CA THR A 222 -40.13 20.72 -14.64
C THR A 222 -40.35 22.14 -15.14
N SER A 223 -40.65 22.32 -16.43
CA SER A 223 -41.00 23.64 -16.99
C SER A 223 -42.20 24.26 -16.29
N ARG A 224 -43.26 23.46 -16.09
CA ARG A 224 -44.48 23.91 -15.39
C ARG A 224 -44.18 24.24 -13.94
N HIS A 225 -43.49 23.36 -13.22
CA HIS A 225 -43.12 23.59 -11.82
C HIS A 225 -42.25 24.83 -11.65
N PHE A 226 -41.29 25.07 -12.56
CA PHE A 226 -40.42 26.24 -12.52
C PHE A 226 -41.20 27.56 -12.60
N LEU A 227 -42.19 27.64 -13.52
CA LEU A 227 -43.01 28.84 -13.68
C LEU A 227 -44.01 29.05 -12.54
N HIS A 228 -44.53 27.96 -11.93
CA HIS A 228 -45.48 28.06 -10.83
C HIS A 228 -44.83 28.13 -9.44
N SER A 229 -43.55 27.76 -9.29
CA SER A 229 -42.83 27.87 -8.02
C SER A 229 -42.38 29.32 -7.79
N ASN A 230 -43.23 30.10 -7.12
CA ASN A 230 -42.88 31.47 -6.69
C ASN A 230 -42.02 31.52 -5.42
N ASN A 231 -41.69 30.37 -4.82
CA ASN A 231 -40.84 30.31 -3.62
C ASN A 231 -39.38 30.69 -3.95
N PRO A 232 -38.83 31.77 -3.37
CA PRO A 232 -37.43 32.15 -3.56
C PRO A 232 -36.43 31.04 -3.22
N ALA A 233 -36.69 30.23 -2.19
CA ALA A 233 -35.82 29.13 -1.79
C ALA A 233 -35.70 28.04 -2.86
N HIS A 234 -36.80 27.76 -3.58
CA HIS A 234 -36.79 26.78 -4.68
C HIS A 234 -36.03 27.31 -5.90
N LYS A 235 -36.17 28.61 -6.20
CA LYS A 235 -35.40 29.28 -7.26
C LYS A 235 -33.90 29.26 -6.95
N TYR A 236 -33.53 29.55 -5.71
CA TYR A 236 -32.14 29.47 -5.26
C TYR A 236 -31.60 28.03 -5.38
N LYS A 237 -32.34 27.03 -4.89
CA LYS A 237 -31.93 25.62 -5.03
C LYS A 237 -31.76 25.19 -6.48
N LEU A 238 -32.67 25.63 -7.36
CA LEU A 238 -32.54 25.37 -8.79
C LEU A 238 -31.30 26.04 -9.37
N PHE A 239 -31.03 27.30 -9.02
CA PHE A 239 -29.85 28.04 -9.45
C PHE A 239 -28.55 27.35 -9.00
N VAL A 240 -28.45 26.96 -7.72
CA VAL A 240 -27.29 26.26 -7.16
C VAL A 240 -27.08 24.91 -7.86
N LYS A 241 -28.16 24.16 -8.11
CA LYS A 241 -28.09 22.90 -8.85
C LYS A 241 -27.69 23.10 -10.32
N ALA A 242 -28.23 24.12 -10.97
CA ALA A 242 -27.99 24.44 -12.37
C ALA A 242 -26.55 24.91 -12.63
N THR A 243 -26.01 25.72 -11.72
CA THR A 243 -24.64 26.25 -11.74
C THR A 243 -23.60 25.26 -11.20
N ARG A 244 -24.03 24.07 -10.75
CA ARG A 244 -23.19 23.02 -10.13
C ARG A 244 -22.48 23.43 -8.85
N LEU A 245 -22.88 24.52 -8.21
CA LEU A 245 -22.31 24.95 -6.93
C LEU A 245 -22.50 23.87 -5.84
N GLU A 246 -23.63 23.13 -5.89
CA GLU A 246 -23.87 21.98 -5.00
C GLU A 246 -22.83 20.86 -5.18
N GLN A 247 -22.38 20.60 -6.41
CA GLN A 247 -21.35 19.58 -6.66
C GLN A 247 -20.00 20.03 -6.12
N ILE A 248 -19.62 21.28 -6.38
CA ILE A 248 -18.37 21.85 -5.87
C ILE A 248 -18.33 21.81 -4.34
N GLN A 249 -19.44 22.15 -3.68
CA GLN A 249 -19.52 22.07 -2.22
C GLN A 249 -19.31 20.63 -1.72
N ASN A 250 -20.03 19.66 -2.30
CA ASN A 250 -19.89 18.25 -1.92
C ASN A 250 -18.47 17.71 -2.17
N ASP A 251 -17.85 18.09 -3.28
CA ASP A 251 -16.49 17.66 -3.62
C ASP A 251 -15.45 18.30 -2.69
N TYR A 252 -15.67 19.55 -2.28
CA TYR A 252 -14.84 20.22 -1.28
C TYR A 252 -14.96 19.55 0.10
N GLU A 253 -16.17 19.22 0.53
CA GLU A 253 -16.42 18.49 1.79
C GLU A 253 -15.69 17.13 1.78
N ARG A 254 -15.80 16.36 0.69
CA ARG A 254 -15.06 15.10 0.53
C ARG A 254 -13.54 15.28 0.54
N ALA A 255 -13.04 16.29 -0.16
CA ALA A 255 -11.60 16.58 -0.19
C ALA A 255 -11.06 16.93 1.20
N GLN A 256 -11.85 17.61 2.03
CA GLN A 256 -11.49 17.88 3.42
C GLN A 256 -11.47 16.62 4.28
N GLU A 257 -12.44 15.72 4.11
CA GLU A 257 -12.47 14.42 4.79
C GLU A 257 -11.24 13.57 4.42
N ASP A 258 -10.93 13.48 3.14
CA ASP A 258 -9.76 12.76 2.62
C ASP A 258 -8.45 13.35 3.17
N GLN A 259 -8.34 14.68 3.21
CA GLN A 259 -7.17 15.36 3.79
C GLN A 259 -7.01 15.01 5.27
N ALA A 260 -8.11 14.98 6.04
CA ALA A 260 -8.09 14.63 7.46
C ALA A 260 -7.67 13.17 7.69
N LEU A 261 -8.15 12.25 6.86
CA LEU A 261 -7.74 10.84 6.89
C LEU A 261 -6.26 10.68 6.54
N MET A 262 -5.77 11.41 5.55
CA MET A 262 -4.38 11.34 5.13
C MET A 262 -3.43 11.88 6.20
N LYS A 263 -3.77 12.98 6.87
CA LYS A 263 -3.00 13.49 8.03
C LYS A 263 -2.88 12.45 9.14
N LYS A 264 -3.99 11.80 9.53
CA LYS A 264 -3.98 10.72 10.53
C LYS A 264 -3.11 9.53 10.10
N SER A 265 -3.09 9.21 8.81
CA SER A 265 -2.23 8.16 8.27
C SER A 265 -0.75 8.52 8.36
N ILE A 266 -0.39 9.77 8.04
CA ILE A 266 0.98 10.28 8.14
C ILE A 266 1.47 10.25 9.60
N GLU A 267 0.66 10.73 10.54
CA GLU A 267 0.99 10.69 11.98
C GLU A 267 1.24 9.26 12.47
N ARG A 268 0.39 8.30 12.08
CA ARG A 268 0.60 6.88 12.40
C ARG A 268 1.90 6.34 11.81
N ASN A 269 2.23 6.71 10.57
CA ASN A 269 3.47 6.28 9.93
C ASN A 269 4.70 6.86 10.63
N GLU A 270 4.65 8.10 11.13
CA GLU A 270 5.77 8.67 11.89
C GLU A 270 5.98 7.95 13.22
N VAL A 271 4.91 7.60 13.94
CA VAL A 271 5.01 6.79 15.17
C VAL A 271 5.62 5.42 14.88
N VAL A 272 5.19 4.76 13.80
CA VAL A 272 5.77 3.47 13.38
C VAL A 272 7.24 3.63 13.01
N ARG A 273 7.62 4.74 12.37
CA ARG A 273 9.01 5.04 12.01
C ARG A 273 9.88 5.16 13.25
N GLN A 274 9.45 5.92 14.25
CA GLN A 274 10.15 6.07 15.52
C GLN A 274 10.29 4.73 16.26
N LEU A 275 9.21 3.97 16.40
CA LEU A 275 9.24 2.65 17.04
C LEU A 275 10.19 1.67 16.31
N SER A 276 10.24 1.74 14.98
CA SER A 276 11.15 0.92 14.18
C SER A 276 12.62 1.31 14.37
N GLU A 277 12.92 2.58 14.65
CA GLU A 277 14.28 3.03 14.97
C GLU A 277 14.71 2.56 16.36
N ASP A 278 13.81 2.60 17.34
CA ASP A 278 14.11 2.14 18.70
C ASP A 278 14.29 0.63 18.78
N LEU A 279 13.43 -0.15 18.12
CA LEU A 279 13.59 -1.61 17.99
C LEU A 279 14.92 -2.00 17.33
N LYS A 280 15.40 -1.23 16.35
CA LYS A 280 16.71 -1.45 15.72
C LYS A 280 17.86 -1.19 16.69
N LYS A 281 17.74 -0.21 17.58
CA LYS A 281 18.76 0.05 18.63
C LYS A 281 18.78 -1.11 19.64
N GLU A 282 17.61 -1.58 20.07
CA GLU A 282 17.52 -2.72 20.99
C GLU A 282 18.07 -4.02 20.37
N ALA A 283 17.73 -4.29 19.10
CA ALA A 283 18.26 -5.45 18.39
C ALA A 283 19.80 -5.45 18.32
N LYS A 284 20.41 -4.29 18.03
CA LYS A 284 21.88 -4.14 18.04
C LYS A 284 22.48 -4.42 19.42
N LEU A 285 21.85 -3.92 20.49
CA LEU A 285 22.32 -4.16 21.85
C LEU A 285 22.25 -5.65 22.23
N LEU A 286 21.20 -6.35 21.82
CA LEU A 286 21.04 -7.80 22.02
C LEU A 286 22.10 -8.59 21.24
N GLU A 287 22.40 -8.19 19.99
CA GLU A 287 23.45 -8.81 19.18
C GLU A 287 24.84 -8.65 19.81
N GLU A 288 25.15 -7.47 20.36
CA GLU A 288 26.38 -7.23 21.12
C GLU A 288 26.48 -8.11 22.39
N ARG A 289 25.35 -8.31 23.09
CA ARG A 289 25.28 -9.20 24.26
C ARG A 289 25.48 -10.68 23.90
N LEU A 290 24.92 -11.13 22.78
CA LEU A 290 25.15 -12.50 22.29
C LEU A 290 26.63 -12.73 21.97
N HIS A 291 27.28 -11.78 21.32
CA HIS A 291 28.73 -11.86 21.08
C HIS A 291 29.56 -11.94 22.36
N LEU A 292 29.15 -11.25 23.42
CA LEU A 292 29.79 -11.38 24.74
C LEU A 292 29.60 -12.78 25.32
N PHE A 293 28.40 -13.35 25.20
CA PHE A 293 28.09 -14.69 25.67
C PHE A 293 28.91 -15.76 24.93
N ASP A 294 29.03 -15.66 23.60
CA ASP A 294 29.86 -16.58 22.81
C ASP A 294 31.33 -16.54 23.26
N ARG A 295 31.88 -15.35 23.55
CA ARG A 295 33.24 -15.21 24.09
C ARG A 295 33.40 -15.82 25.48
N LEU A 296 32.39 -15.71 26.35
CA LEU A 296 32.42 -16.34 27.67
C LEU A 296 32.48 -17.87 27.52
N LYS A 297 31.67 -18.43 26.63
CA LYS A 297 31.67 -19.88 26.34
C LYS A 297 33.02 -20.36 25.81
N GLU A 298 33.67 -19.60 24.92
CA GLU A 298 35.02 -19.92 24.46
C GLU A 298 36.05 -19.89 25.59
N MET A 299 35.92 -18.97 26.54
CA MET A 299 36.83 -18.89 27.70
C MET A 299 36.60 -20.06 28.66
N GLU A 300 35.35 -20.47 28.91
CA GLU A 300 35.03 -21.67 29.69
C GLU A 300 35.62 -22.94 29.07
N ASP A 301 35.53 -23.08 27.74
CA ASP A 301 36.16 -24.19 27.02
C ASP A 301 37.68 -24.20 27.19
N LYS A 302 38.33 -23.04 27.20
CA LYS A 302 39.77 -22.92 27.44
C LYS A 302 40.13 -23.29 28.89
N VAL A 303 39.36 -22.84 29.87
CA VAL A 303 39.56 -23.21 31.27
C VAL A 303 39.47 -24.72 31.44
N ARG A 304 38.44 -25.36 30.89
CA ARG A 304 38.29 -26.83 30.93
C ARG A 304 39.47 -27.57 30.32
N LYS A 305 39.99 -27.08 29.18
CA LYS A 305 41.18 -27.68 28.54
C LYS A 305 42.42 -27.55 29.42
N LEU A 306 42.66 -26.37 30.00
CA LEU A 306 43.82 -26.13 30.86
C LEU A 306 43.73 -26.93 32.17
N GLU A 307 42.54 -27.08 32.74
CA GLU A 307 42.32 -27.94 33.91
C GLU A 307 42.65 -29.40 33.60
N MET A 308 42.24 -29.89 32.43
CA MET A 308 42.58 -31.24 31.97
C MET A 308 44.10 -31.39 31.77
N GLU A 309 44.74 -30.42 31.12
CA GLU A 309 46.21 -30.41 30.93
C GLU A 309 46.96 -30.42 32.28
N LEU A 310 46.48 -29.67 33.28
CA LEU A 310 47.07 -29.65 34.62
C LEU A 310 47.04 -31.03 35.30
N GLN A 311 45.93 -31.77 35.16
CA GLN A 311 45.81 -33.12 35.73
C GLN A 311 46.77 -34.10 35.04
N TRP A 312 46.93 -34.00 33.72
CA TRP A 312 47.89 -34.83 32.97
C TRP A 312 49.36 -34.57 33.37
N VAL A 313 49.71 -33.33 33.72
CA VAL A 313 51.05 -33.01 34.25
C VAL A 313 51.33 -33.75 35.57
N MET A 314 50.34 -33.84 36.46
CA MET A 314 50.49 -34.57 37.73
C MET A 314 50.70 -36.08 37.51
N VAL A 315 50.01 -36.66 36.52
CA VAL A 315 50.19 -38.07 36.13
C VAL A 315 51.58 -38.28 35.53
N MET A 316 52.03 -37.41 34.62
CA MET A 316 53.37 -37.51 34.01
C MET A 316 54.50 -37.44 35.05
N GLU A 317 54.38 -36.60 36.08
CA GLU A 317 55.40 -36.52 37.14
C GLU A 317 55.46 -37.81 37.98
N LEU A 318 54.31 -38.46 38.23
CA LEU A 318 54.25 -39.73 38.93
C LEU A 318 54.80 -40.89 38.09
N GLU A 319 54.47 -40.94 36.80
CA GLU A 319 55.04 -41.91 35.86
C GLU A 319 56.57 -41.83 35.81
N LYS A 320 57.10 -40.60 35.77
CA LYS A 320 58.56 -40.34 35.77
C LYS A 320 59.24 -40.85 37.05
N ASN A 321 58.56 -40.80 38.20
CA ASN A 321 59.10 -41.30 39.46
C ASN A 321 59.01 -42.84 39.59
N ILE A 322 58.01 -43.46 38.94
CA ILE A 322 57.85 -44.92 38.94
C ILE A 322 58.91 -45.59 38.06
N GLY A 323 59.21 -45.06 36.87
CA GLY A 323 60.18 -45.63 35.93
C GLY A 323 61.54 -46.04 36.53
N PRO A 324 62.27 -45.16 37.23
CA PRO A 324 63.56 -45.51 37.84
C PRO A 324 63.42 -46.52 38.99
N LEU A 325 62.34 -46.45 39.78
CA LEU A 325 62.06 -47.43 40.84
C LEU A 325 61.83 -48.84 40.26
N GLU A 326 61.17 -48.95 39.10
CA GLU A 326 61.01 -50.22 38.39
C GLU A 326 62.35 -50.80 37.91
N GLU A 327 63.20 -49.95 37.34
CA GLU A 327 64.51 -50.36 36.84
C GLU A 327 65.45 -50.79 37.99
N HIS A 328 65.43 -50.05 39.11
CA HIS A 328 66.18 -50.40 40.31
C HIS A 328 65.71 -51.72 40.93
N LEU A 329 64.39 -51.92 41.04
CA LEU A 329 63.81 -53.19 41.52
C LEU A 329 64.14 -54.36 40.60
N ALA A 330 64.14 -54.17 39.28
CA ALA A 330 64.53 -55.21 38.32
C ALA A 330 66.01 -55.61 38.48
N LYS A 331 66.91 -54.63 38.65
CA LYS A 331 68.33 -54.86 38.89
C LYS A 331 68.56 -55.59 40.21
N GLU A 332 67.95 -55.16 41.31
CA GLU A 332 68.03 -55.79 42.63
C GLU A 332 67.49 -57.23 42.62
N ARG A 333 66.32 -57.47 41.99
CA ARG A 333 65.73 -58.82 41.83
C ARG A 333 66.59 -59.76 40.99
N SER A 334 67.32 -59.24 39.99
CA SER A 334 68.26 -60.05 39.19
C SER A 334 69.53 -60.47 39.96
N ARG A 335 69.92 -59.70 40.99
CA ARG A 335 71.09 -59.98 41.85
C ARG A 335 70.79 -61.02 42.93
N LEU A 336 69.54 -61.09 43.39
CA LEU A 336 69.08 -62.03 44.41
C LEU A 336 69.40 -63.51 44.12
N PRO A 337 69.07 -64.07 42.93
CA PRO A 337 69.36 -65.48 42.62
C PRO A 337 70.87 -65.74 42.47
N ARG A 338 71.65 -64.71 42.12
CA ARG A 338 73.12 -64.79 42.00
C ARG A 338 73.78 -64.91 43.38
N ASN A 339 73.31 -64.13 44.36
CA ASN A 339 73.77 -64.21 45.74
C ASN A 339 73.25 -65.49 46.43
N GLN A 340 72.03 -65.93 46.10
CA GLN A 340 71.46 -67.18 46.58
C GLN A 340 72.25 -68.40 46.07
N HIS A 341 72.71 -68.38 44.82
CA HIS A 341 73.68 -69.35 44.29
C HIS A 341 75.08 -69.25 44.92
N GLY A 342 75.49 -68.07 45.38
CA GLY A 342 76.75 -67.87 46.12
C GLY A 342 76.71 -68.51 47.51
N ILE A 343 75.56 -68.41 48.19
CA ILE A 343 75.31 -69.01 49.51
C ILE A 343 75.21 -70.54 49.39
N THR A 344 74.50 -71.09 48.40
CA THR A 344 74.41 -72.55 48.18
C THR A 344 75.73 -73.19 47.73
N LYS A 345 76.60 -72.43 47.04
CA LYS A 345 77.99 -72.86 46.77
C LYS A 345 78.86 -72.87 48.01
N ALA A 346 78.61 -71.98 48.97
CA ALA A 346 79.27 -72.03 50.28
C ALA A 346 78.74 -73.21 51.13
N GLU A 347 77.48 -73.63 50.95
CA GLU A 347 76.91 -74.84 51.58
C GLU A 347 77.53 -76.15 51.07
N THR A 348 78.02 -76.19 49.83
CA THR A 348 78.54 -77.43 49.20
C THR A 348 80.07 -77.53 49.15
N GLY A 349 80.80 -76.47 49.52
CA GLY A 349 82.27 -76.42 49.49
C GLY A 349 82.98 -76.51 50.86
N GLY A 350 82.25 -76.74 51.95
CA GLY A 350 82.76 -76.66 53.33
C GLY A 350 83.18 -77.99 53.96
N GLU A 351 84.01 -78.79 53.31
CA GLU A 351 84.55 -80.04 53.90
C GLU A 351 86.04 -79.94 54.30
N GLY A 352 86.67 -78.75 54.30
CA GLY A 352 88.13 -78.65 54.48
C GLY A 352 88.71 -77.41 55.18
N GLY A 353 87.91 -76.55 55.81
CA GLY A 353 88.39 -75.36 56.51
C GLY A 353 87.48 -75.01 57.69
N GLY A 354 88.07 -74.52 58.78
CA GLY A 354 87.48 -74.43 60.12
C GLY A 354 86.01 -74.01 60.18
N GLU A 355 85.24 -74.74 60.98
CA GLU A 355 83.79 -74.57 61.18
C GLU A 355 83.40 -73.14 61.63
N GLU A 356 84.32 -72.36 62.20
CA GLU A 356 84.09 -70.95 62.58
C GLU A 356 84.11 -69.95 61.40
N GLU A 357 85.01 -70.09 60.43
CA GLU A 357 85.09 -69.15 59.28
C GLU A 357 83.96 -69.36 58.26
N GLY A 358 83.53 -70.62 58.07
CA GLY A 358 82.39 -70.96 57.22
C GLY A 358 81.07 -70.47 57.81
N GLY A 359 80.91 -70.56 59.13
CA GLY A 359 79.76 -70.07 59.88
C GLY A 359 79.60 -68.55 59.80
N GLU A 360 80.68 -67.79 60.02
CA GLU A 360 80.62 -66.32 59.92
C GLU A 360 80.33 -65.83 58.51
N ARG A 361 80.89 -66.48 57.47
CA ARG A 361 80.65 -66.09 56.07
C ARG A 361 79.22 -66.39 55.62
N ARG A 362 78.64 -67.48 56.15
CA ARG A 362 77.24 -67.85 55.97
C ARG A 362 76.31 -66.87 56.67
N GLU A 363 76.57 -66.55 57.95
CA GLU A 363 75.74 -65.61 58.70
C GLU A 363 75.77 -64.21 58.07
N ARG A 364 76.94 -63.74 57.61
CA ARG A 364 77.05 -62.47 56.86
C ARG A 364 76.29 -62.50 55.53
N GLY A 365 76.39 -63.59 54.77
CA GLY A 365 75.67 -63.75 53.49
C GLY A 365 74.15 -63.85 53.67
N GLU A 366 73.69 -64.58 54.68
CA GLU A 366 72.27 -64.67 55.03
C GLU A 366 71.72 -63.33 55.56
N VAL A 367 72.50 -62.58 56.35
CA VAL A 367 72.14 -61.23 56.80
C VAL A 367 72.10 -60.25 55.62
N GLU A 368 73.05 -60.31 54.70
CA GLU A 368 73.07 -59.46 53.50
C GLU A 368 71.89 -59.81 52.57
N GLN A 369 71.56 -61.09 52.42
CA GLN A 369 70.40 -61.54 51.66
C GLN A 369 69.08 -61.12 52.32
N ARG A 370 68.96 -61.20 53.66
CA ARG A 370 67.79 -60.69 54.39
C ARG A 370 67.65 -59.18 54.26
N ARG A 371 68.75 -58.43 54.31
CA ARG A 371 68.77 -56.98 54.09
C ARG A 371 68.33 -56.62 52.67
N MET A 372 68.83 -57.32 51.66
CA MET A 372 68.44 -57.10 50.26
C MET A 372 66.98 -57.48 50.00
N LYS A 373 66.49 -58.58 50.59
CA LYS A 373 65.06 -58.93 50.54
C LYS A 373 64.18 -57.86 51.21
N SER A 374 64.57 -57.36 52.38
CA SER A 374 63.87 -56.26 53.05
C SER A 374 63.86 -54.99 52.21
N ALA A 375 65.00 -54.61 51.62
CA ALA A 375 65.10 -53.43 50.77
C ALA A 375 64.23 -53.53 49.51
N ILE A 376 64.15 -54.72 48.90
CA ILE A 376 63.26 -54.98 47.76
C ILE A 376 61.80 -54.96 48.20
N GLU A 377 61.46 -55.48 49.37
CA GLU A 377 60.10 -55.40 49.91
C GLU A 377 59.69 -53.95 50.19
N ASP A 378 60.57 -53.14 50.77
CA ASP A 378 60.31 -51.72 51.05
C ASP A 378 60.18 -50.90 49.76
N GLN A 379 61.09 -51.06 48.80
CA GLN A 379 60.98 -50.41 47.49
C GLN A 379 59.78 -50.91 46.68
N SER A 380 59.42 -52.19 46.81
CA SER A 380 58.22 -52.75 46.16
C SER A 380 56.95 -52.16 46.78
N ARG A 381 56.92 -51.94 48.09
CA ARG A 381 55.80 -51.26 48.78
C ARG A 381 55.69 -49.80 48.36
N GLU A 382 56.82 -49.09 48.26
CA GLU A 382 56.86 -47.71 47.77
C GLU A 382 56.38 -47.61 46.32
N LYS A 383 56.84 -48.50 45.43
CA LYS A 383 56.34 -48.60 44.06
C LYS A 383 54.83 -48.86 44.03
N THR A 384 54.32 -49.84 44.78
CA THR A 384 52.88 -50.13 44.79
C THR A 384 52.06 -48.95 45.34
N ALA A 385 52.59 -48.21 46.31
CA ALA A 385 51.94 -47.02 46.84
C ALA A 385 51.90 -45.88 45.80
N LEU A 386 52.97 -45.68 45.03
CA LEU A 386 53.00 -44.70 43.95
C LEU A 386 52.13 -45.10 42.76
N GLN A 387 52.11 -46.37 42.39
CA GLN A 387 51.22 -46.91 41.36
C GLN A 387 49.76 -46.80 41.76
N GLN A 388 49.43 -47.13 43.01
CA GLN A 388 48.08 -46.97 43.55
C GLN A 388 47.69 -45.50 43.62
N LYS A 389 48.61 -44.58 43.97
CA LYS A 389 48.36 -43.13 43.93
C LYS A 389 48.15 -42.61 42.51
N MET A 390 48.86 -43.15 41.52
CA MET A 390 48.69 -42.83 40.11
C MET A 390 47.35 -43.36 39.59
N GLU A 391 47.00 -44.60 39.92
CA GLU A 391 45.73 -45.23 39.57
C GLU A 391 44.54 -44.54 40.27
N ASP A 392 44.72 -44.10 41.52
CA ASP A 392 43.76 -43.28 42.24
C ASP A 392 43.62 -41.89 41.62
N LEU A 393 44.69 -41.28 41.09
CA LEU A 393 44.64 -40.00 40.36
C LEU A 393 43.99 -40.12 38.98
N ILE A 394 44.28 -41.21 38.25
CA ILE A 394 43.62 -41.54 36.97
C ILE A 394 42.15 -41.86 37.22
N THR A 395 41.84 -42.57 38.30
CA THR A 395 40.48 -42.85 38.73
C THR A 395 39.80 -41.60 39.30
N LEU A 396 40.49 -40.67 39.95
CA LEU A 396 39.95 -39.35 40.35
C LEU A 396 39.65 -38.49 39.13
N SER A 397 40.49 -38.60 38.10
CA SER A 397 40.31 -37.93 36.81
C SER A 397 39.20 -38.56 35.96
N GLN A 398 38.87 -39.84 36.17
CA GLN A 398 37.85 -40.59 35.42
C GLN A 398 36.54 -40.83 36.19
N GLN A 399 36.58 -40.81 37.51
CA GLN A 399 35.47 -40.99 38.43
C GLN A 399 35.33 -39.74 39.29
N ASP A 400 34.27 -39.00 38.97
CA ASP A 400 33.64 -38.00 39.81
C ASP A 400 33.58 -38.46 41.27
N THR A 401 34.51 -37.95 42.09
CA THR A 401 34.60 -38.26 43.52
C THR A 401 33.27 -37.99 44.22
N ALA A 402 32.96 -38.68 45.33
CA ALA A 402 31.71 -38.46 46.07
C ALA A 402 31.48 -36.99 46.50
N GLY A 403 32.55 -36.22 46.72
CA GLY A 403 32.49 -34.76 46.90
C GLY A 403 32.11 -34.03 45.62
N GLU A 404 32.60 -34.46 44.46
CA GLU A 404 32.15 -34.03 43.15
C GLU A 404 30.82 -34.61 42.69
N ARG A 405 30.30 -35.74 43.21
CA ARG A 405 28.92 -36.18 42.98
C ARG A 405 27.96 -35.39 43.82
N ALA A 406 28.29 -35.04 45.07
CA ALA A 406 27.48 -34.11 45.85
C ALA A 406 27.55 -32.69 45.26
N ARG A 407 28.71 -32.27 44.73
CA ARG A 407 28.88 -31.00 44.01
C ARG A 407 28.27 -31.03 42.62
N ARG A 408 28.35 -32.14 41.87
CA ARG A 408 27.67 -32.37 40.58
C ARG A 408 26.19 -32.55 40.78
N GLN A 409 25.70 -33.14 41.87
CA GLN A 409 24.27 -33.27 42.11
C GLN A 409 23.68 -31.93 42.55
N ARG A 410 24.42 -31.11 43.31
CA ARG A 410 24.06 -29.70 43.54
C ARG A 410 24.20 -28.85 42.28
N MET A 411 25.25 -29.03 41.47
CA MET A 411 25.44 -28.34 40.18
C MET A 411 24.53 -28.89 39.08
N VAL A 412 23.99 -30.10 39.21
CA VAL A 412 22.98 -30.69 38.34
C VAL A 412 21.62 -30.22 38.81
N GLU A 413 21.33 -30.07 40.10
CA GLU A 413 20.10 -29.43 40.57
C GLU A 413 20.09 -27.91 40.28
N GLU A 414 21.21 -27.21 40.47
CA GLU A 414 21.39 -25.82 40.03
C GLU A 414 21.39 -25.74 38.52
N GLY A 415 22.08 -26.64 37.82
CA GLY A 415 22.09 -26.74 36.37
C GLY A 415 20.77 -27.17 35.75
N GLU A 416 19.91 -27.91 36.46
CA GLU A 416 18.54 -28.27 36.07
C GLU A 416 17.58 -27.12 36.32
N ARG A 417 17.79 -26.32 37.38
CA ARG A 417 17.08 -25.05 37.57
C ARG A 417 17.49 -24.04 36.52
N GLU A 418 18.79 -23.86 36.29
CA GLU A 418 19.33 -23.01 35.23
C GLU A 418 18.92 -23.53 33.86
N LEU A 419 18.89 -24.84 33.60
CA LEU A 419 18.32 -25.41 32.37
C LEU A 419 16.81 -25.20 32.28
N GLY A 420 16.07 -25.20 33.39
CA GLY A 420 14.65 -24.90 33.44
C GLY A 420 14.38 -23.44 33.11
N ASP A 421 15.16 -22.53 33.70
CA ASP A 421 15.12 -21.10 33.43
C ASP A 421 15.60 -20.80 32.01
N LEU A 422 16.70 -21.40 31.53
CA LEU A 422 17.16 -21.30 30.15
C LEU A 422 16.17 -21.94 29.17
N ARG A 423 15.46 -23.01 29.52
CA ARG A 423 14.41 -23.58 28.66
C ARG A 423 13.20 -22.67 28.59
N ARG A 424 12.83 -22.03 29.70
CA ARG A 424 11.75 -21.04 29.72
C ARG A 424 12.14 -19.80 28.93
N GLU A 425 13.36 -19.30 29.11
CA GLU A 425 13.94 -18.24 28.28
C GLU A 425 14.05 -18.68 26.82
N LEU A 426 14.37 -19.93 26.51
CA LEU A 426 14.41 -20.44 25.14
C LEU A 426 13.00 -20.53 24.54
N GLU A 427 11.99 -20.92 25.30
CA GLU A 427 10.59 -20.90 24.87
C GLU A 427 10.10 -19.47 24.65
N GLU A 428 10.39 -18.56 25.57
CA GLU A 428 10.11 -17.12 25.45
C GLU A 428 10.84 -16.53 24.24
N MET A 429 12.11 -16.87 24.03
CA MET A 429 12.88 -16.45 22.87
C MET A 429 12.40 -17.10 21.57
N SER A 430 11.89 -18.34 21.61
CA SER A 430 11.33 -19.01 20.43
C SER A 430 10.00 -18.39 20.01
N THR A 431 9.15 -18.04 20.97
CA THR A 431 7.88 -17.36 20.71
C THR A 431 8.16 -15.95 20.19
N LEU A 432 9.09 -15.23 20.82
CA LEU A 432 9.58 -13.94 20.34
C LEU A 432 10.19 -14.05 18.93
N ARG A 433 10.95 -15.10 18.62
CA ARG A 433 11.49 -15.36 17.28
C ARG A 433 10.38 -15.57 16.27
N THR A 434 9.35 -16.35 16.60
CA THR A 434 8.20 -16.56 15.69
C THR A 434 7.42 -15.27 15.45
N ASP A 435 7.27 -14.42 16.47
CA ASP A 435 6.61 -13.13 16.34
C ASP A 435 7.46 -12.13 15.56
N LEU A 436 8.79 -12.13 15.76
CA LEU A 436 9.75 -11.37 14.95
C LEU A 436 9.77 -11.83 13.49
N GLU A 437 9.73 -13.13 13.22
CA GLU A 437 9.64 -13.66 11.86
C GLU A 437 8.31 -13.29 11.18
N ARG A 438 7.21 -13.23 11.93
CA ARG A 438 5.92 -12.73 11.43
C ARG A 438 5.99 -11.24 11.13
N ALA A 439 6.51 -10.45 12.06
CA ALA A 439 6.69 -9.01 11.88
C ALA A 439 7.65 -8.68 10.73
N LEU A 440 8.71 -9.48 10.53
CA LEU A 440 9.65 -9.33 9.43
C LEU A 440 8.97 -9.58 8.09
N ARG A 441 8.15 -10.65 7.99
CA ARG A 441 7.35 -10.93 6.78
C ARG A 441 6.41 -9.77 6.46
N ASP A 442 5.67 -9.29 7.45
CA ASP A 442 4.74 -8.17 7.27
C ASP A 442 5.48 -6.88 6.83
N ASN A 443 6.66 -6.61 7.40
CA ASN A 443 7.49 -5.47 7.00
C ASN A 443 8.07 -5.61 5.60
N VAL A 444 8.47 -6.82 5.18
CA VAL A 444 8.95 -7.09 3.82
C VAL A 444 7.85 -6.84 2.80
N ASP A 445 6.62 -7.30 3.07
CA ASP A 445 5.48 -7.08 2.19
C ASP A 445 5.08 -5.60 2.13
N ARG A 446 5.11 -4.89 3.26
CA ARG A 446 4.92 -3.42 3.29
C ARG A 446 5.99 -2.69 2.49
N ARG A 447 7.26 -3.09 2.62
CA ARG A 447 8.37 -2.50 1.87
C ARG A 447 8.22 -2.73 0.37
N ARG A 448 7.77 -3.91 -0.06
CA ARG A 448 7.43 -4.19 -1.47
C ARG A 448 6.33 -3.27 -1.99
N GLN A 449 5.28 -3.03 -1.22
CA GLN A 449 4.22 -2.09 -1.60
C GLN A 449 4.75 -0.66 -1.74
N LEU A 450 5.55 -0.20 -0.78
CA LEU A 450 6.15 1.14 -0.81
C LEU A 450 7.16 1.31 -1.96
N ASP A 451 7.96 0.28 -2.26
CA ASP A 451 8.86 0.29 -3.42
C ASP A 451 8.08 0.38 -4.74
N GLY A 452 6.92 -0.28 -4.82
CA GLY A 452 5.98 -0.15 -5.94
C GLY A 452 5.48 1.28 -6.13
N GLN A 453 5.05 1.93 -5.04
CA GLN A 453 4.60 3.33 -5.06
C GLN A 453 5.73 4.30 -5.42
N ARG A 454 6.93 4.11 -4.84
CA ARG A 454 8.12 4.89 -5.17
C ARG A 454 8.50 4.77 -6.64
N GLY A 455 8.36 3.58 -7.22
CA GLY A 455 8.57 3.35 -8.65
C GLY A 455 7.60 4.12 -9.54
N GLN A 456 6.32 4.21 -9.16
CA GLN A 456 5.32 5.01 -9.87
C GLN A 456 5.65 6.50 -9.82
N LEU A 457 5.90 7.03 -8.61
CA LEU A 457 6.25 8.44 -8.42
C LEU A 457 7.55 8.84 -9.13
N SER A 458 8.55 7.96 -9.14
CA SER A 458 9.80 8.23 -9.87
C SER A 458 9.60 8.30 -11.38
N ARG A 459 8.65 7.53 -11.92
CA ARG A 459 8.29 7.58 -13.34
C ARG A 459 7.61 8.91 -13.68
N GLU A 460 6.66 9.34 -12.86
CA GLU A 460 5.98 10.63 -13.01
C GLU A 460 6.97 11.80 -12.90
N LEU A 461 7.92 11.74 -11.97
CA LEU A 461 8.96 12.77 -11.82
C LEU A 461 9.82 12.85 -13.08
N ARG A 462 10.27 11.71 -13.62
CA ARG A 462 11.11 11.66 -14.82
C ARG A 462 10.37 12.16 -16.06
N GLU A 463 9.07 11.87 -16.16
CA GLU A 463 8.21 12.43 -17.21
C GLU A 463 8.06 13.96 -17.07
N GLY A 464 7.96 14.47 -15.83
CA GLY A 464 7.95 15.90 -15.54
C GLY A 464 9.26 16.59 -15.93
N GLU A 465 10.39 16.03 -15.51
CA GLU A 465 11.74 16.54 -15.83
C GLU A 465 12.00 16.57 -17.34
N GLY A 466 11.58 15.53 -18.07
CA GLY A 466 11.68 15.49 -19.53
C GLY A 466 10.91 16.63 -20.21
N LYS A 467 9.71 16.96 -19.72
CA LYS A 467 8.92 18.10 -20.23
C LYS A 467 9.63 19.43 -19.96
N VAL A 468 10.23 19.59 -18.79
CA VAL A 468 10.97 20.82 -18.44
C VAL A 468 12.20 20.99 -19.35
N GLN A 469 12.96 19.93 -19.58
CA GLN A 469 14.14 19.97 -20.44
C GLN A 469 13.77 20.25 -21.92
N MET A 470 12.65 19.70 -22.40
CA MET A 470 12.10 20.00 -23.72
C MET A 470 11.71 21.49 -23.84
N LEU A 471 11.06 22.05 -22.83
CA LEU A 471 10.70 23.48 -22.81
C LEU A 471 11.94 24.38 -22.76
N GLN A 472 12.98 24.02 -22.01
CA GLN A 472 14.22 24.79 -21.97
C GLN A 472 14.99 24.77 -23.30
N SER A 473 15.06 23.61 -23.98
CA SER A 473 15.70 23.49 -25.30
C SER A 473 14.94 24.21 -26.41
N SER A 474 13.61 24.36 -26.28
CA SER A 474 12.78 25.12 -27.22
C SER A 474 13.09 26.63 -27.30
N ARG A 475 13.80 27.19 -26.30
CA ARG A 475 14.29 28.59 -26.36
C ARG A 475 15.33 28.82 -27.46
N ALA A 476 16.13 27.80 -27.79
CA ALA A 476 17.21 27.92 -28.79
C ALA A 476 16.72 27.64 -30.22
N ASN A 477 15.69 26.82 -30.37
CA ASN A 477 15.08 26.53 -31.66
C ASN A 477 13.57 26.47 -31.50
N THR A 478 12.88 27.51 -32.00
CA THR A 478 11.43 27.68 -31.89
C THR A 478 10.65 26.53 -32.52
N LEU A 479 11.27 25.77 -33.44
CA LEU A 479 10.65 24.57 -34.03
C LEU A 479 10.56 23.40 -33.05
N LEU A 480 11.47 23.29 -32.07
CA LEU A 480 11.44 22.23 -31.04
C LEU A 480 10.25 22.39 -30.08
N ALA A 481 9.69 23.60 -29.96
CA ALA A 481 8.47 23.84 -29.21
C ALA A 481 7.28 23.01 -29.74
N TYR A 482 7.32 22.60 -31.00
CA TYR A 482 6.28 21.82 -31.66
C TYR A 482 6.64 20.32 -31.79
N GLY A 483 7.70 19.86 -31.14
CA GLY A 483 8.18 18.48 -31.15
C GLY A 483 9.64 18.35 -31.56
N GLU A 484 10.36 17.39 -30.95
CA GLU A 484 11.78 17.11 -31.25
C GLU A 484 12.01 16.73 -32.71
N TRP A 485 11.01 16.12 -33.35
CA TRP A 485 11.00 15.71 -34.76
C TRP A 485 10.70 16.85 -35.74
N MET A 486 10.14 17.97 -35.29
CA MET A 486 9.64 19.04 -36.16
C MET A 486 10.74 19.68 -37.03
N PRO A 487 11.96 19.96 -36.53
CA PRO A 487 13.05 20.45 -37.38
C PRO A 487 13.46 19.46 -38.49
N GLY A 488 13.27 18.15 -38.25
CA GLY A 488 13.49 17.11 -39.26
C GLY A 488 12.47 17.21 -40.39
N ILE A 489 11.19 17.33 -40.05
CA ILE A 489 10.10 17.42 -41.04
C ILE A 489 10.21 18.69 -41.88
N VAL A 490 10.47 19.85 -41.27
CA VAL A 490 10.65 21.10 -42.04
C VAL A 490 11.79 20.97 -43.05
N ARG A 491 12.91 20.32 -42.68
CA ARG A 491 14.01 20.04 -43.61
C ARG A 491 13.59 19.10 -44.74
N ALA A 492 12.86 18.03 -44.42
CA ALA A 492 12.40 17.05 -45.41
C ALA A 492 11.39 17.65 -46.40
N VAL A 493 10.47 18.49 -45.91
CA VAL A 493 9.50 19.23 -46.74
C VAL A 493 10.21 20.22 -47.66
N ASN A 494 11.21 20.96 -47.15
CA ASN A 494 12.00 21.88 -47.97
C ASN A 494 12.82 21.14 -49.03
N ALA A 495 13.37 19.96 -48.73
CA ALA A 495 14.10 19.15 -49.69
C ALA A 495 13.19 18.57 -50.78
N ALA A 496 11.93 18.27 -50.46
CA ALA A 496 10.95 17.71 -51.39
C ALA A 496 10.11 18.78 -52.11
N GLN A 497 10.48 20.06 -52.07
CA GLN A 497 9.70 21.18 -52.64
C GLN A 497 9.28 20.96 -54.10
N SER A 498 10.14 20.33 -54.90
CA SER A 498 9.89 20.04 -56.33
C SER A 498 8.88 18.90 -56.57
N ARG A 499 8.57 18.09 -55.55
CA ARG A 499 7.58 16.99 -55.62
C ARG A 499 6.15 17.47 -55.37
N PHE A 500 5.99 18.69 -54.84
CA PHE A 500 4.69 19.30 -54.59
C PHE A 500 4.26 20.15 -55.77
N ARG A 501 2.96 20.12 -56.10
CA ARG A 501 2.36 21.07 -57.04
C ARG A 501 2.34 22.47 -56.44
N LYS A 502 2.06 22.57 -55.13
CA LYS A 502 2.22 23.79 -54.35
C LYS A 502 2.77 23.45 -52.98
N PRO A 503 3.86 24.11 -52.53
CA PRO A 503 4.56 23.71 -51.32
C PRO A 503 3.69 23.88 -50.07
N PRO A 504 3.72 22.91 -49.13
CA PRO A 504 3.03 23.01 -47.86
C PRO A 504 3.52 24.22 -47.05
N LYS A 505 2.61 24.91 -46.36
CA LYS A 505 2.95 26.02 -45.45
C LYS A 505 2.81 25.58 -44.00
N GLY A 506 3.90 25.62 -43.24
CA GLY A 506 3.88 25.30 -41.82
C GLY A 506 5.28 25.13 -41.21
N PRO A 507 5.34 24.76 -39.91
CA PRO A 507 4.21 24.53 -39.01
C PRO A 507 3.44 25.83 -38.70
N ILE A 508 2.11 25.75 -38.63
CA ILE A 508 1.22 26.92 -38.50
C ILE A 508 1.59 27.82 -37.31
N GLY A 509 2.05 27.26 -36.20
CA GLY A 509 2.44 28.01 -34.99
C GLY A 509 3.62 28.95 -35.19
N VAL A 510 4.50 28.70 -36.17
CA VAL A 510 5.62 29.60 -36.49
C VAL A 510 5.18 30.76 -37.40
N MET A 511 4.04 30.60 -38.07
CA MET A 511 3.58 31.53 -39.11
C MET A 511 2.90 32.78 -38.55
N PHE A 512 2.57 32.82 -37.26
CA PHE A 512 1.97 33.98 -36.61
C PHE A 512 2.55 34.21 -35.22
N LYS A 513 2.61 35.47 -34.82
CA LYS A 513 3.02 35.88 -33.47
C LYS A 513 1.84 36.48 -32.73
N LEU A 514 1.65 36.08 -31.48
CA LEU A 514 0.68 36.71 -30.59
C LEU A 514 1.09 38.17 -30.35
N ARG A 515 0.16 39.11 -30.59
CA ARG A 515 0.35 40.53 -30.25
C ARG A 515 0.14 40.81 -28.76
N ASP A 516 -0.79 40.09 -28.13
CA ASP A 516 -1.10 40.22 -26.71
C ASP A 516 -1.08 38.84 -26.06
N TYR A 517 -0.15 38.65 -25.12
CA TYR A 517 0.08 37.39 -24.43
C TYR A 517 -1.08 36.97 -23.51
N ARG A 518 -2.02 37.86 -23.17
CA ARG A 518 -3.20 37.48 -22.37
C ARG A 518 -4.08 36.44 -23.07
N TRP A 519 -3.99 36.36 -24.39
CA TRP A 519 -4.71 35.36 -25.19
C TRP A 519 -3.92 34.08 -25.44
N SER A 520 -2.70 33.93 -24.91
CA SER A 520 -1.85 32.76 -25.23
C SER A 520 -2.54 31.45 -24.87
N THR A 521 -3.11 31.35 -23.66
CA THR A 521 -3.80 30.16 -23.17
C THR A 521 -5.06 29.86 -23.99
N ALA A 522 -5.79 30.89 -24.41
CA ALA A 522 -6.98 30.74 -25.25
C ALA A 522 -6.60 30.26 -26.66
N ILE A 523 -5.54 30.82 -27.24
CA ILE A 523 -5.06 30.44 -28.57
C ILE A 523 -4.41 29.05 -28.55
N GLU A 524 -3.65 28.69 -27.51
CA GLU A 524 -3.11 27.35 -27.33
C GLU A 524 -4.23 26.31 -27.14
N ALA A 525 -5.28 26.64 -26.38
CA ALA A 525 -6.44 25.76 -26.23
C ALA A 525 -7.21 25.58 -27.56
N ILE A 526 -7.35 26.64 -28.36
CA ILE A 526 -8.10 26.59 -29.63
C ILE A 526 -7.30 25.90 -30.75
N LEU A 527 -6.02 26.27 -30.90
CA LEU A 527 -5.19 25.77 -31.99
C LEU A 527 -4.52 24.45 -31.64
N GLY A 528 -4.12 24.24 -30.39
CA GLY A 528 -3.59 22.97 -29.87
C GLY A 528 -2.59 22.30 -30.82
N LYS A 529 -2.87 21.04 -31.19
CA LYS A 529 -2.05 20.25 -32.12
C LYS A 529 -1.99 20.82 -33.54
N ASN A 530 -2.91 21.70 -33.92
CA ASN A 530 -2.88 22.36 -35.25
C ASN A 530 -1.72 23.36 -35.35
N LEU A 531 -1.13 23.80 -34.24
CA LEU A 531 0.08 24.63 -34.26
C LEU A 531 1.26 23.89 -34.92
N SER A 532 1.32 22.57 -34.79
CA SER A 532 2.31 21.72 -35.48
C SER A 532 1.93 21.33 -36.92
N ALA A 533 0.73 21.69 -37.39
CA ALA A 533 0.23 21.24 -38.70
C ALA A 533 0.80 22.05 -39.87
N PHE A 534 0.76 21.45 -41.06
CA PHE A 534 1.08 22.09 -42.33
C PHE A 534 -0.19 22.22 -43.18
N VAL A 535 -0.35 23.37 -43.82
CA VAL A 535 -1.44 23.64 -44.76
C VAL A 535 -1.01 23.23 -46.15
N VAL A 536 -1.79 22.34 -46.78
CA VAL A 536 -1.57 21.84 -48.15
C VAL A 536 -2.72 22.28 -49.05
N ASP A 537 -2.43 22.52 -50.33
CA ASP A 537 -3.37 23.14 -51.28
C ASP A 537 -4.34 22.13 -51.89
N ASN A 538 -3.92 20.88 -52.06
CA ASN A 538 -4.72 19.84 -52.73
C ASN A 538 -4.40 18.43 -52.20
N THR A 539 -5.26 17.46 -52.56
CA THR A 539 -5.16 16.07 -52.09
C THR A 539 -3.90 15.36 -52.59
N TYR A 540 -3.32 15.78 -53.72
CA TYR A 540 -2.05 15.24 -54.22
C TYR A 540 -0.90 15.68 -53.30
N ASP A 541 -0.82 16.97 -52.97
CA ASP A 541 0.19 17.52 -52.07
C ASP A 541 0.04 16.99 -50.64
N LYS A 542 -1.20 16.71 -50.19
CA LYS A 542 -1.45 15.98 -48.94
C LYS A 542 -0.77 14.61 -48.95
N LYS A 543 -0.99 13.80 -49.99
CA LYS A 543 -0.39 12.46 -50.10
C LYS A 543 1.13 12.52 -50.21
N THR A 544 1.67 13.51 -50.90
CA THR A 544 3.12 13.72 -51.00
C THR A 544 3.72 14.09 -49.65
N LEU A 545 3.02 14.92 -48.85
CA LEU A 545 3.45 15.29 -47.51
C LEU A 545 3.36 14.10 -46.54
N GLU A 546 2.31 13.27 -46.64
CA GLU A 546 2.16 12.04 -45.84
C GLU A 546 3.23 10.98 -46.17
N ALA A 547 3.84 11.05 -47.35
CA ALA A 547 4.89 10.12 -47.79
C ALA A 547 6.32 10.56 -47.41
N ILE A 548 6.48 11.72 -46.79
CA ILE A 548 7.74 12.29 -46.29
C ILE A 548 7.75 12.16 -44.77
#